data_AF-A0A3A9GGQ3-F1
#
_entry.id   AF-A0A3A9GGQ3-F1
#
_cell.length_a   1.000
_cell.length_b   1.000
_cell.length_c   1.000
_cell.angle_alpha   90.00
_cell.angle_beta   90.00
_cell.angle_gamma   90.00
#
_symmetry.space_group_name_H-M   'P 1'
#
loop_
_entity.id
_entity.type
_entity.pdbx_description
1 polymer ?
#
loop_
_entity_poly.entity_id
_entity_poly.type
_entity_poly.pdbx_seq_one_letter_code
_entity_poly.pdbx_strand_id
1 'polypeptide(L)'
;MGKKLMSKERLREEFLKDIQKENAVPSISFVLPSENKEKEIVQMMDLNTKDLISNQPYQRDVDQKEVAYIVSNFDPHKFGIIKVSFRNGKYFVYDGQHRIAAFKVLNGNQDGVVKCEVHNGLTYEDEAKYFAEQYLGSKNVNIVYRWRALYEAKEDPVYSIVNSVRAIGIDVKFSKVKSANRIIAFKQLNDIWEKLGSDKTLKILSLLKKAWETDENAFDGNIILGMREFFCTYMNEIKEETFVKQMKKTTPSQIVIEGKKDNISKNGLNFAKIIWIKYNSGLKTRRLDYKFKG
;
A
#
# COMPACT_ATOMS: atom_id res chain seq x y z
N MET A 1 20.70 -31.85 -12.15
CA MET A 1 20.45 -31.78 -13.61
C MET A 1 20.05 -30.37 -13.98
N GLY A 2 20.95 -29.61 -14.62
CA GLY A 2 20.72 -28.20 -14.95
C GLY A 2 19.74 -28.05 -16.11
N LYS A 3 18.73 -27.18 -15.95
CA LYS A 3 17.90 -26.71 -17.07
C LYS A 3 18.77 -25.85 -17.98
N LYS A 4 19.06 -26.35 -19.18
CA LYS A 4 19.78 -25.60 -20.21
C LYS A 4 18.84 -24.47 -20.68
N LEU A 5 19.17 -23.22 -20.34
CA LEU A 5 18.50 -22.04 -20.88
C LEU A 5 18.70 -22.02 -22.40
N MET A 6 17.61 -21.84 -23.14
CA MET A 6 17.61 -21.70 -24.59
C MET A 6 18.39 -20.44 -24.99
N SER A 7 19.21 -20.53 -26.05
CA SER A 7 20.00 -19.38 -26.52
C SER A 7 19.09 -18.31 -27.13
N LYS A 8 19.50 -17.04 -27.02
CA LYS A 8 18.78 -15.86 -27.55
C LYS A 8 18.47 -15.97 -29.05
N GLU A 9 19.29 -16.71 -29.80
CA GLU A 9 19.11 -16.90 -31.25
C GLU A 9 17.91 -17.77 -31.56
N ARG A 10 17.69 -18.85 -30.79
CA ARG A 10 16.52 -19.73 -30.96
C ARG A 10 15.21 -19.04 -30.60
N LEU A 11 15.21 -18.21 -29.55
CA LEU A 11 14.03 -17.41 -29.18
C LEU A 11 13.68 -16.38 -30.27
N ARG A 12 14.68 -15.82 -30.98
CA ARG A 12 14.46 -14.91 -32.10
C ARG A 12 13.86 -15.62 -33.31
N GLU A 13 14.32 -16.82 -33.63
CA GLU A 13 13.80 -17.60 -34.76
C GLU A 13 12.36 -18.09 -34.55
N GLU A 14 11.98 -18.48 -33.32
CA GLU A 14 10.58 -18.79 -33.00
C GLU A 14 9.69 -17.55 -33.12
N PHE A 15 10.13 -16.40 -32.61
CA PHE A 15 9.38 -15.14 -32.71
C PHE A 15 9.17 -14.67 -34.16
N LEU A 16 10.17 -14.88 -35.03
CA LEU A 16 10.09 -14.54 -36.45
C LEU A 16 9.17 -15.48 -37.24
N LYS A 17 9.06 -16.75 -36.84
CA LYS A 17 8.13 -17.73 -37.44
C LYS A 17 6.68 -17.44 -37.07
N ASP A 18 6.42 -16.95 -35.87
CA ASP A 18 5.08 -16.58 -35.43
C ASP A 18 4.58 -15.32 -36.16
N ILE A 19 5.46 -14.33 -36.39
CA ILE A 19 5.13 -13.12 -37.18
C ILE A 19 4.79 -13.45 -38.64
N GLN A 20 5.44 -14.46 -39.24
CA GLN A 20 5.16 -14.85 -40.64
C GLN A 20 3.85 -15.63 -40.80
N LYS A 21 3.29 -16.20 -39.73
CA LYS A 21 1.98 -16.88 -39.76
C LYS A 21 0.78 -15.93 -39.66
N GLU A 22 0.97 -14.70 -39.16
CA GLU A 22 -0.11 -13.71 -38.99
C GLU A 22 -0.35 -12.81 -40.22
N ASN A 23 0.45 -12.92 -41.28
CA ASN A 23 0.30 -12.12 -42.51
C ASN A 23 -0.75 -12.68 -43.51
N ALA A 24 -1.85 -13.25 -43.01
CA ALA A 24 -3.07 -13.44 -43.79
C ALA A 24 -4.11 -12.44 -43.28
N VAL A 25 -4.15 -11.25 -43.89
CA VAL A 25 -5.10 -10.19 -43.53
C VAL A 25 -6.44 -10.48 -44.23
N PRO A 26 -7.55 -10.76 -43.52
CA PRO A 26 -8.86 -10.48 -44.08
C PRO A 26 -9.10 -8.97 -43.97
N SER A 27 -9.52 -8.36 -45.08
CA SER A 27 -9.95 -6.98 -45.16
C SER A 27 -11.16 -6.75 -44.23
N ILE A 28 -10.91 -6.25 -43.03
CA ILE A 28 -11.96 -5.75 -42.13
C ILE A 28 -12.17 -4.28 -42.50
N SER A 29 -13.24 -4.00 -43.24
CA SER A 29 -13.75 -2.64 -43.42
C SER A 29 -14.20 -2.12 -42.06
N PHE A 30 -13.44 -1.20 -41.47
CA PHE A 30 -13.82 -0.52 -40.23
C PHE A 30 -14.92 0.49 -40.56
N VAL A 31 -16.17 0.09 -40.38
CA VAL A 31 -17.32 1.01 -40.43
C VAL A 31 -17.40 1.69 -39.06
N LEU A 32 -17.15 2.99 -39.01
CA LEU A 32 -17.41 3.82 -37.83
C LEU A 32 -18.91 3.74 -37.50
N PRO A 33 -19.30 3.37 -36.27
CA PRO A 33 -20.70 3.42 -35.86
C PRO A 33 -21.22 4.86 -35.96
N SER A 34 -22.37 5.00 -36.59
CA SER A 34 -23.13 6.24 -36.72
C SER A 34 -23.43 6.88 -35.36
N GLU A 35 -23.33 8.21 -35.30
CA GLU A 35 -23.59 9.10 -34.18
C GLU A 35 -24.83 8.72 -33.36
N ASN A 36 -24.60 8.06 -32.21
CA ASN A 36 -25.46 8.22 -31.05
C ASN A 36 -24.73 9.14 -30.09
N LYS A 37 -25.38 10.24 -29.66
CA LYS A 37 -24.87 11.17 -28.64
C LYS A 37 -24.79 10.49 -27.27
N GLU A 38 -23.90 9.52 -27.11
CA GLU A 38 -23.36 9.17 -25.81
C GLU A 38 -22.46 10.34 -25.40
N LYS A 39 -22.79 11.01 -24.29
CA LYS A 39 -21.90 12.05 -23.74
C LYS A 39 -20.52 11.42 -23.57
N GLU A 40 -19.52 11.98 -24.22
CA GLU A 40 -18.15 11.48 -24.12
C GLU A 40 -17.76 11.30 -22.65
N ILE A 41 -17.36 10.07 -22.31
CA ILE A 41 -16.96 9.69 -20.94
C ILE A 41 -15.72 10.49 -20.52
N VAL A 42 -14.89 10.90 -21.48
CA VAL A 42 -13.68 11.69 -21.26
C VAL A 42 -13.63 12.86 -22.25
N GLN A 43 -13.40 14.07 -21.76
CA GLN A 43 -13.36 15.30 -22.56
C GLN A 43 -12.15 16.15 -22.22
N MET A 44 -11.55 16.78 -23.22
CA MET A 44 -10.45 17.73 -23.01
C MET A 44 -11.01 19.14 -22.84
N MET A 45 -10.70 19.80 -21.72
CA MET A 45 -11.20 21.14 -21.39
C MET A 45 -10.09 22.01 -20.82
N ASP A 46 -10.12 23.30 -21.14
CA ASP A 46 -9.29 24.31 -20.49
C ASP A 46 -10.06 24.85 -19.28
N LEU A 47 -9.57 24.52 -18.07
CA LEU A 47 -10.23 24.88 -16.81
C LEU A 47 -9.35 25.82 -15.99
N ASN A 48 -9.97 26.77 -15.31
CA ASN A 48 -9.26 27.65 -14.38
C ASN A 48 -8.96 26.90 -13.08
N THR A 49 -7.74 27.03 -12.54
CA THR A 49 -7.34 26.39 -11.28
C THR A 49 -8.17 26.80 -10.06
N LYS A 50 -8.95 27.88 -10.15
CA LYS A 50 -9.92 28.32 -9.13
C LYS A 50 -11.14 27.39 -9.04
N ASP A 51 -11.54 26.80 -10.16
CA ASP A 51 -12.72 25.93 -10.25
C ASP A 51 -12.39 24.46 -9.93
N LEU A 52 -11.10 24.17 -9.74
CA LEU A 52 -10.57 22.84 -9.45
C LEU A 52 -10.46 22.59 -7.95
N ILE A 53 -11.05 21.49 -7.49
CA ILE A 53 -11.00 21.04 -6.11
C ILE A 53 -9.93 19.95 -5.98
N SER A 54 -8.87 20.27 -5.27
CA SER A 54 -7.74 19.36 -5.00
C SER A 54 -7.76 18.86 -3.55
N ASN A 55 -6.75 18.10 -3.15
CA ASN A 55 -6.56 17.59 -1.78
C ASN A 55 -7.69 16.65 -1.32
N GLN A 56 -8.13 15.75 -2.20
CA GLN A 56 -9.11 14.74 -1.80
C GLN A 56 -8.52 13.82 -0.72
N PRO A 57 -9.33 13.28 0.22
CA PRO A 57 -8.80 12.49 1.33
C PRO A 57 -7.95 11.29 0.92
N TYR A 58 -8.23 10.65 -0.22
CA TYR A 58 -7.42 9.54 -0.75
C TYR A 58 -6.03 9.96 -1.25
N GLN A 59 -5.82 11.25 -1.53
CA GLN A 59 -4.57 11.77 -2.09
C GLN A 59 -3.48 11.97 -1.03
N ARG A 60 -2.25 12.12 -1.52
CA ARG A 60 -1.12 12.57 -0.71
C ARG A 60 -1.21 14.09 -0.50
N ASP A 61 -0.75 14.55 0.67
CA ASP A 61 -0.63 15.98 0.93
C ASP A 61 0.36 16.61 -0.06
N VAL A 62 0.15 17.89 -0.39
CA VAL A 62 1.07 18.63 -1.26
C VAL A 62 2.39 18.84 -0.53
N ASP A 63 3.46 18.24 -1.05
CA ASP A 63 4.81 18.44 -0.53
C ASP A 63 5.43 19.69 -1.17
N GLN A 64 5.70 20.72 -0.35
CA GLN A 64 6.32 21.96 -0.82
C GLN A 64 7.69 21.73 -1.45
N LYS A 65 8.44 20.69 -1.04
CA LYS A 65 9.73 20.37 -1.65
C LYS A 65 9.57 19.86 -3.08
N GLU A 66 8.56 19.02 -3.29
CA GLU A 66 8.21 18.52 -4.62
C GLU A 66 7.70 19.66 -5.52
N VAL A 67 6.87 20.54 -4.96
CA VAL A 67 6.42 21.76 -5.67
C VAL A 67 7.61 22.63 -6.06
N ALA A 68 8.54 22.92 -5.14
CA ALA A 68 9.73 23.70 -5.42
C ALA A 68 10.60 23.05 -6.50
N TYR A 69 10.77 21.72 -6.46
CA TYR A 69 11.48 20.97 -7.49
C TYR A 69 10.83 21.10 -8.87
N ILE A 70 9.50 21.00 -8.96
CA ILE A 70 8.75 21.18 -10.21
C ILE A 70 8.90 22.62 -10.72
N VAL A 71 8.83 23.62 -9.84
CA VAL A 71 9.02 25.04 -10.20
C VAL A 71 10.42 25.27 -10.75
N SER A 72 11.47 24.75 -10.09
CA SER A 72 12.86 24.94 -10.53
C SER A 72 13.19 24.21 -11.83
N ASN A 73 12.51 23.11 -12.14
CA ASN A 73 12.73 22.29 -13.35
C ASN A 73 11.56 22.40 -14.33
N PHE A 74 10.83 23.52 -14.30
CA PHE A 74 9.62 23.67 -15.07
C PHE A 74 9.92 23.63 -16.58
N ASP A 75 9.22 22.74 -17.27
CA ASP A 75 9.28 22.58 -18.71
C ASP A 75 7.83 22.48 -19.22
N PRO A 76 7.34 23.48 -19.99
CA PRO A 76 5.97 23.49 -20.51
C PRO A 76 5.60 22.22 -21.28
N HIS A 77 6.56 21.58 -21.96
CA HIS A 77 6.32 20.36 -22.73
C HIS A 77 6.17 19.13 -21.84
N LYS A 78 6.63 19.18 -20.59
CA LYS A 78 6.54 18.08 -19.61
C LYS A 78 5.48 18.30 -18.54
N PHE A 79 4.81 19.46 -18.54
CA PHE A 79 3.76 19.75 -17.57
C PHE A 79 2.63 18.70 -17.63
N GLY A 80 2.34 18.17 -18.82
CA GLY A 80 1.35 17.11 -19.03
C GLY A 80 -0.08 17.57 -18.74
N ILE A 81 -1.03 16.67 -18.99
CA ILE A 81 -2.46 16.95 -18.79
C ILE A 81 -2.85 16.65 -17.34
N ILE A 82 -3.71 17.49 -16.75
CA ILE A 82 -4.27 17.28 -15.41
C ILE A 82 -5.53 16.43 -15.54
N LYS A 83 -5.68 15.40 -14.70
CA LYS A 83 -6.88 14.55 -14.76
C LYS A 83 -7.87 14.94 -13.68
N VAL A 84 -9.11 15.15 -14.11
CA VAL A 84 -10.17 15.73 -13.32
C VAL A 84 -11.41 14.86 -13.44
N SER A 85 -12.10 14.63 -12.33
CA SER A 85 -13.41 13.99 -12.29
C SER A 85 -14.48 15.07 -12.17
N PHE A 86 -15.52 15.00 -13.01
CA PHE A 86 -16.69 15.85 -12.87
C PHE A 86 -17.79 15.09 -12.14
N ARG A 87 -18.02 15.45 -10.87
CA ARG A 87 -19.09 14.90 -10.03
C ARG A 87 -19.79 15.98 -9.24
N ASN A 88 -21.09 15.84 -9.04
CA ASN A 88 -21.93 16.77 -8.27
C ASN A 88 -21.75 18.25 -8.68
N GLY A 89 -21.59 18.51 -10.00
CA GLY A 89 -21.44 19.87 -10.54
C GLY A 89 -20.09 20.53 -10.25
N LYS A 90 -19.08 19.77 -9.82
CA LYS A 90 -17.75 20.28 -9.44
C LYS A 90 -16.64 19.44 -10.07
N TYR A 91 -15.47 20.06 -10.23
CA TYR A 91 -14.28 19.45 -10.82
C TYR A 91 -13.30 19.02 -9.72
N PHE A 92 -13.10 17.71 -9.57
CA PHE A 92 -12.21 17.12 -8.57
C PHE A 92 -10.93 16.62 -9.22
N VAL A 93 -9.80 17.18 -8.82
CA VAL A 93 -8.49 16.77 -9.33
C VAL A 93 -8.11 15.46 -8.66
N TYR A 94 -7.97 14.39 -9.45
CA TYR A 94 -7.49 13.11 -8.93
C TYR A 94 -6.02 12.83 -9.30
N ASP A 95 -5.51 13.44 -10.38
CA ASP A 95 -4.08 13.43 -10.75
C ASP A 95 -3.59 14.82 -11.19
N GLY A 96 -2.41 15.23 -10.73
CA GLY A 96 -1.79 16.52 -11.08
C GLY A 96 -1.83 17.60 -10.01
N GLN A 97 -2.23 17.28 -8.77
CA GLN A 97 -2.28 18.20 -7.63
C GLN A 97 -0.98 19.00 -7.40
N HIS A 98 0.19 18.35 -7.45
CA HIS A 98 1.49 19.01 -7.29
C HIS A 98 1.84 19.92 -8.47
N ARG A 99 1.39 19.54 -9.68
CA ARG A 99 1.58 20.34 -10.90
C ARG A 99 0.71 21.61 -10.86
N ILE A 100 -0.53 21.51 -10.39
CA ILE A 100 -1.38 22.69 -10.15
C ILE A 100 -0.75 23.62 -9.12
N ALA A 101 -0.26 23.08 -8.00
CA ALA A 101 0.39 23.89 -6.98
C ALA A 101 1.64 24.63 -7.54
N ALA A 102 2.48 23.92 -8.29
CA ALA A 102 3.65 24.51 -8.96
C ALA A 102 3.26 25.57 -10.00
N PHE A 103 2.22 25.31 -10.79
CA PHE A 103 1.70 26.27 -11.76
C PHE A 103 1.23 27.56 -11.10
N LYS A 104 0.51 27.49 -9.98
CA LYS A 104 0.12 28.69 -9.22
C LYS A 104 1.33 29.49 -8.77
N VAL A 105 2.38 28.83 -8.27
CA VAL A 105 3.63 29.51 -7.86
C VAL A 105 4.30 30.21 -9.05
N LEU A 106 4.40 29.53 -10.20
CA LEU A 106 4.96 30.10 -11.44
C LEU A 106 4.13 31.29 -11.96
N ASN A 107 2.81 31.25 -11.75
CA ASN A 107 1.88 32.32 -12.14
C ASN A 107 1.76 33.41 -11.06
N GLY A 108 2.81 33.64 -10.25
CA GLY A 108 2.81 34.69 -9.24
C GLY A 108 1.81 34.48 -8.09
N ASN A 109 1.54 33.21 -7.72
CA ASN A 109 0.50 32.79 -6.78
C ASN A 109 -0.94 33.14 -7.22
N GLN A 110 -1.17 33.28 -8.53
CA GLN A 110 -2.49 33.53 -9.08
C GLN A 110 -3.06 32.28 -9.76
N ASP A 111 -4.39 32.21 -9.78
CA ASP A 111 -5.08 31.20 -10.57
C ASP A 111 -4.90 31.43 -12.06
N GLY A 112 -4.90 30.35 -12.84
CA GLY A 112 -4.77 30.41 -14.29
C GLY A 112 -5.41 29.22 -14.97
N VAL A 113 -5.37 29.23 -16.30
CA VAL A 113 -6.01 28.19 -17.13
C VAL A 113 -5.03 27.06 -17.38
N VAL A 114 -5.48 25.82 -17.15
CA VAL A 114 -4.71 24.59 -17.38
C VAL A 114 -5.51 23.61 -18.21
N LYS A 115 -4.82 22.80 -19.02
CA LYS A 115 -5.42 21.71 -19.81
C LYS A 115 -5.80 20.54 -18.92
N CYS A 116 -7.08 20.19 -18.93
CA CYS A 116 -7.67 19.13 -18.14
C CYS A 116 -8.30 18.03 -19.01
N GLU A 117 -8.04 16.78 -18.64
CA GLU A 117 -8.79 15.60 -19.09
C GLU A 117 -9.91 15.39 -18.06
N VAL A 118 -11.15 15.70 -18.45
CA VAL A 118 -12.34 15.65 -17.61
C VAL A 118 -13.05 14.31 -17.83
N HIS A 119 -13.13 13.51 -16.77
CA HIS A 119 -13.81 12.24 -16.75
C HIS A 119 -15.20 12.42 -16.14
N ASN A 120 -16.22 12.03 -16.90
CA ASN A 120 -17.62 12.06 -16.48
C ASN A 120 -18.06 10.70 -15.95
N GLY A 121 -18.91 10.69 -14.93
CA GLY A 121 -19.51 9.46 -14.40
C GLY A 121 -18.65 8.69 -13.40
N LEU A 122 -17.51 9.24 -12.97
CA LEU A 122 -16.70 8.65 -11.91
C LEU A 122 -17.31 8.93 -10.53
N THR A 123 -17.30 7.90 -9.68
CA THR A 123 -17.59 8.05 -8.25
C THR A 123 -16.33 8.43 -7.47
N TYR A 124 -16.50 8.80 -6.21
CA TYR A 124 -15.37 9.06 -5.31
C TYR A 124 -14.50 7.80 -5.12
N GLU A 125 -15.14 6.64 -5.03
CA GLU A 125 -14.46 5.35 -4.90
C GLU A 125 -13.67 4.99 -6.16
N ASP A 126 -14.21 5.29 -7.35
CA ASP A 126 -13.49 5.11 -8.63
C ASP A 126 -12.26 6.02 -8.71
N GLU A 127 -12.40 7.30 -8.32
CA GLU A 127 -11.28 8.25 -8.24
C GLU A 127 -10.15 7.71 -7.37
N ALA A 128 -10.49 7.21 -6.18
CA ALA A 128 -9.54 6.65 -5.22
C ALA A 128 -8.89 5.36 -5.75
N LYS A 129 -9.65 4.51 -6.43
CA LYS A 129 -9.15 3.28 -7.07
C LYS A 129 -8.15 3.59 -8.19
N TYR A 130 -8.49 4.49 -9.11
CA TYR A 130 -7.58 4.89 -10.18
C TYR A 130 -6.30 5.49 -9.65
N PHE A 131 -6.40 6.31 -8.59
CA PHE A 131 -5.23 6.83 -7.90
C PHE A 131 -4.36 5.69 -7.36
N ALA A 132 -4.94 4.66 -6.74
CA ALA A 132 -4.20 3.49 -6.25
C ALA A 132 -3.56 2.65 -7.36
N GLU A 133 -4.21 2.54 -8.53
CA GLU A 133 -3.78 1.74 -9.70
C GLU A 133 -2.71 2.42 -10.55
N GLN A 134 -2.77 3.75 -10.71
CA GLN A 134 -1.74 4.54 -11.42
C GLN A 134 -0.34 4.32 -10.81
N TYR A 135 -0.30 3.84 -9.57
CA TYR A 135 0.91 3.48 -8.85
C TYR A 135 1.46 2.07 -9.12
N LEU A 136 0.73 1.18 -9.80
CA LEU A 136 1.24 -0.13 -10.22
C LEU A 136 2.32 0.01 -11.31
N GLY A 137 2.23 1.04 -12.15
CA GLY A 137 3.17 1.32 -13.24
C GLY A 137 4.31 2.30 -12.89
N SER A 138 4.20 3.04 -11.76
CA SER A 138 5.17 4.08 -11.37
C SER A 138 6.06 3.60 -10.22
N LYS A 139 7.37 3.56 -10.45
CA LYS A 139 8.35 3.17 -9.43
C LYS A 139 8.29 4.14 -8.25
N ASN A 140 8.11 3.58 -7.05
CA ASN A 140 8.35 4.22 -5.73
C ASN A 140 7.18 4.95 -5.06
N VAL A 141 5.95 4.46 -5.19
CA VAL A 141 4.88 5.01 -4.35
C VAL A 141 4.92 4.40 -2.96
N ASN A 142 4.85 5.29 -1.96
CA ASN A 142 4.84 4.90 -0.57
C ASN A 142 3.57 4.06 -0.30
N ILE A 143 3.75 2.84 0.22
CA ILE A 143 2.66 1.90 0.52
C ILE A 143 1.55 2.51 1.39
N VAL A 144 1.89 3.50 2.22
CA VAL A 144 0.97 4.28 3.05
C VAL A 144 -0.12 4.97 2.20
N TYR A 145 0.27 5.64 1.11
CA TYR A 145 -0.68 6.37 0.27
C TYR A 145 -1.54 5.43 -0.58
N ARG A 146 -0.96 4.33 -1.06
CA ARG A 146 -1.72 3.27 -1.73
C ARG A 146 -2.77 2.68 -0.79
N TRP A 147 -2.41 2.37 0.45
CA TRP A 147 -3.34 1.87 1.46
C TRP A 147 -4.45 2.86 1.80
N ARG A 148 -4.10 4.16 1.91
CA ARG A 148 -5.09 5.23 2.11
C ARG A 148 -6.13 5.23 0.98
N ALA A 149 -5.66 5.22 -0.26
CA ALA A 149 -6.52 5.26 -1.43
C ALA A 149 -7.40 4.01 -1.55
N LEU A 150 -6.84 2.81 -1.34
CA LEU A 150 -7.62 1.56 -1.33
C LEU A 150 -8.69 1.55 -0.22
N TYR A 151 -8.38 2.11 0.95
CA TYR A 151 -9.36 2.23 2.04
C TYR A 151 -10.51 3.17 1.68
N GLU A 152 -10.22 4.35 1.12
CA GLU A 152 -11.25 5.29 0.67
C GLU A 152 -12.07 4.74 -0.50
N ALA A 153 -11.46 3.94 -1.37
CA ALA A 153 -12.14 3.20 -2.43
C ALA A 153 -13.01 2.04 -1.93
N LYS A 154 -12.97 1.73 -0.62
CA LYS A 154 -13.63 0.56 0.00
C LYS A 154 -13.20 -0.78 -0.65
N GLU A 155 -11.96 -0.84 -1.12
CA GLU A 155 -11.42 -2.00 -1.81
C GLU A 155 -10.84 -3.02 -0.83
N ASP A 156 -11.25 -4.28 -1.00
CA ASP A 156 -10.73 -5.40 -0.23
C ASP A 156 -9.38 -5.90 -0.80
N PRO A 157 -8.50 -6.46 0.05
CA PRO A 157 -8.70 -6.74 1.49
C PRO A 157 -8.43 -5.54 2.41
N VAL A 158 -7.96 -4.40 1.89
CA VAL A 158 -7.50 -3.26 2.72
C VAL A 158 -8.65 -2.71 3.57
N TYR A 159 -9.83 -2.52 2.99
CA TYR A 159 -10.99 -2.02 3.71
C TYR A 159 -11.36 -2.92 4.90
N SER A 160 -11.50 -4.22 4.67
CA SER A 160 -11.78 -5.21 5.72
C SER A 160 -10.70 -5.26 6.80
N ILE A 161 -9.41 -5.24 6.43
CA ILE A 161 -8.29 -5.23 7.38
C ILE A 161 -8.39 -4.02 8.31
N VAL A 162 -8.49 -2.82 7.74
CA VAL A 162 -8.44 -1.58 8.51
C VAL A 162 -9.61 -1.49 9.49
N ASN A 163 -10.83 -1.82 9.04
CA ASN A 163 -12.01 -1.80 9.91
C ASN A 163 -11.92 -2.84 11.03
N SER A 164 -11.44 -4.05 10.71
CA SER A 164 -11.29 -5.11 11.72
C SER A 164 -10.24 -4.77 12.78
N VAL A 165 -9.11 -4.16 12.38
CA VAL A 165 -8.07 -3.72 13.30
C VAL A 165 -8.55 -2.55 14.18
N ARG A 166 -9.30 -1.61 13.61
CA ARG A 166 -9.92 -0.52 14.38
C ARG A 166 -10.97 -1.02 15.37
N ALA A 167 -11.74 -2.06 15.01
CA ALA A 167 -12.75 -2.64 15.89
C ALA A 167 -12.15 -3.24 17.19
N ILE A 168 -10.90 -3.73 17.16
CA ILE A 168 -10.18 -4.18 18.37
C ILE A 168 -9.46 -3.03 19.10
N GLY A 169 -9.75 -1.77 18.72
CA GLY A 169 -9.24 -0.55 19.33
C GLY A 169 -7.76 -0.29 19.03
N ILE A 170 -7.28 -0.70 17.85
CA ILE A 170 -5.94 -0.38 17.36
C ILE A 170 -6.09 0.61 16.21
N ASP A 171 -5.35 1.71 16.27
CA ASP A 171 -5.37 2.75 15.27
C ASP A 171 -4.58 2.32 14.03
N VAL A 172 -5.16 2.58 12.85
CA VAL A 172 -4.51 2.42 11.56
C VAL A 172 -4.54 3.79 10.89
N LYS A 173 -3.46 4.54 11.07
CA LYS A 173 -3.29 5.84 10.40
C LYS A 173 -2.35 5.72 9.22
N PHE A 174 -2.82 6.23 8.08
CA PHE A 174 -2.03 6.38 6.87
C PHE A 174 -1.05 7.56 7.00
N SER A 175 -0.15 7.47 7.98
CA SER A 175 0.91 8.42 8.28
C SER A 175 2.20 7.67 8.63
N LYS A 176 3.33 8.36 8.56
CA LYS A 176 4.63 7.82 8.95
C LYS A 176 4.92 7.97 10.45
N VAL A 177 4.05 8.67 11.19
CA VAL A 177 4.27 8.99 12.60
C VAL A 177 3.88 7.81 13.50
N LYS A 178 4.87 7.30 14.23
CA LYS A 178 4.69 6.28 15.28
C LYS A 178 3.88 6.83 16.45
N SER A 179 3.12 5.95 17.10
CA SER A 179 2.35 6.27 18.30
C SER A 179 1.93 4.97 18.98
N ALA A 180 1.67 5.02 20.28
CA ALA A 180 1.08 3.90 21.01
C ALA A 180 -0.25 3.46 20.37
N ASN A 181 -0.55 2.16 20.44
CA ASN A 181 -1.75 1.58 19.84
C ASN A 181 -1.95 1.86 18.34
N ARG A 182 -0.87 2.10 17.57
CA ARG A 182 -0.94 2.38 16.13
C ARG A 182 -0.10 1.43 15.28
N ILE A 183 -0.67 0.96 14.17
CA ILE A 183 0.06 0.19 13.15
C ILE A 183 0.42 1.09 11.97
N ILE A 184 1.72 1.11 11.63
CA ILE A 184 2.27 1.71 10.40
C ILE A 184 2.94 0.68 9.48
N ALA A 185 3.05 -0.58 9.93
CA ALA A 185 3.70 -1.68 9.23
C ALA A 185 2.73 -2.38 8.24
N PHE A 186 2.21 -1.62 7.26
CA PHE A 186 1.17 -2.08 6.33
C PHE A 186 1.55 -3.32 5.54
N LYS A 187 2.81 -3.43 5.10
CA LYS A 187 3.28 -4.61 4.35
C LYS A 187 3.16 -5.88 5.20
N GLN A 188 3.60 -5.83 6.45
CA GLN A 188 3.57 -6.98 7.36
C GLN A 188 2.14 -7.29 7.81
N LEU A 189 1.30 -6.27 7.98
CA LEU A 189 -0.12 -6.44 8.27
C LEU A 189 -0.85 -7.13 7.11
N ASN A 190 -0.56 -6.76 5.86
CA ASN A 190 -1.11 -7.46 4.69
C ASN A 190 -0.67 -8.92 4.65
N ASP A 191 0.63 -9.14 4.83
CA ASP A 191 1.24 -10.48 4.74
C ASP A 191 0.69 -11.43 5.82
N ILE A 192 0.52 -10.97 7.06
CA ILE A 192 -0.06 -11.81 8.12
C ILE A 192 -1.55 -12.09 7.86
N TRP A 193 -2.29 -11.11 7.34
CA TRP A 193 -3.70 -11.28 7.00
C TRP A 193 -3.90 -12.30 5.88
N GLU A 194 -3.13 -12.20 4.79
CA GLU A 194 -3.16 -13.15 3.67
C GLU A 194 -2.79 -14.58 4.12
N LYS A 195 -1.81 -14.72 5.01
CA LYS A 195 -1.32 -16.02 5.44
C LYS A 195 -2.19 -16.70 6.50
N LEU A 196 -2.73 -15.94 7.44
CA LEU A 196 -3.40 -16.49 8.62
C LEU A 196 -4.92 -16.29 8.64
N GLY A 197 -5.44 -15.42 7.79
CA GLY A 197 -6.82 -14.96 7.83
C GLY A 197 -7.08 -13.94 8.94
N SER A 198 -8.32 -13.46 9.00
CA SER A 198 -8.79 -12.42 9.93
C SER A 198 -8.59 -12.82 11.39
N ASP A 199 -9.12 -13.98 11.79
CA ASP A 199 -9.29 -14.33 13.21
C ASP A 199 -7.95 -14.46 13.93
N LYS A 200 -7.01 -15.16 13.30
CA LYS A 200 -5.65 -15.35 13.83
C LYS A 200 -4.87 -14.05 13.83
N THR A 201 -5.03 -13.22 12.79
CA THR A 201 -4.39 -11.90 12.73
C THR A 201 -4.86 -11.00 13.87
N LEU A 202 -6.18 -10.87 14.06
CA LEU A 202 -6.76 -10.05 15.13
C LEU A 202 -6.37 -10.57 16.52
N LYS A 203 -6.29 -11.90 16.69
CA LYS A 203 -5.82 -12.52 17.93
C LYS A 203 -4.37 -12.15 18.24
N ILE A 204 -3.47 -12.22 17.25
CA ILE A 204 -2.07 -11.78 17.40
C ILE A 204 -1.99 -10.30 17.77
N LEU A 205 -2.70 -9.44 17.06
CA LEU A 205 -2.71 -8.00 17.32
C LEU A 205 -3.28 -7.66 18.70
N SER A 206 -4.31 -8.37 19.16
CA SER A 206 -4.86 -8.20 20.51
C SER A 206 -3.87 -8.60 21.60
N LEU A 207 -3.11 -9.69 21.40
CA LEU A 207 -2.05 -10.09 22.35
C LEU A 207 -0.95 -9.05 22.44
N LEU A 208 -0.52 -8.50 21.30
CA LEU A 208 0.45 -7.41 21.24
C LEU A 208 -0.04 -6.16 21.96
N LYS A 209 -1.30 -5.75 21.70
CA LYS A 209 -1.94 -4.63 22.38
C LYS A 209 -1.95 -4.82 23.91
N LYS A 210 -2.40 -5.99 24.38
CA LYS A 210 -2.46 -6.30 25.82
C LYS A 210 -1.08 -6.32 26.49
N ALA A 211 -0.04 -6.70 25.74
CA ALA A 211 1.33 -6.74 26.24
C ALA A 211 1.98 -5.35 26.33
N TRP A 212 1.73 -4.48 25.34
CA TRP A 212 2.48 -3.23 25.14
C TRP A 212 1.59 -2.03 24.77
N GLU A 213 0.47 -1.86 25.45
CA GLU A 213 -0.55 -0.85 25.14
C GLU A 213 -0.02 0.58 25.00
N THR A 214 0.99 0.96 25.79
CA THR A 214 1.57 2.31 25.80
C THR A 214 2.86 2.43 24.97
N ASP A 215 3.35 1.34 24.37
CA ASP A 215 4.61 1.35 23.61
C ASP A 215 4.35 1.64 22.13
N GLU A 216 4.99 2.67 21.59
CA GLU A 216 4.88 3.06 20.18
C GLU A 216 5.47 2.03 19.20
N ASN A 217 6.26 1.08 19.70
CA ASN A 217 6.88 0.01 18.91
C ASN A 217 6.15 -1.35 19.08
N ALA A 218 5.02 -1.38 19.79
CA ALA A 218 4.23 -2.61 20.01
C ALA A 218 3.86 -3.34 18.71
N PHE A 219 3.66 -2.59 17.63
CA PHE A 219 3.29 -3.09 16.30
C PHE A 219 4.38 -2.87 15.25
N ASP A 220 5.66 -2.89 15.66
CA ASP A 220 6.77 -2.88 14.71
C ASP A 220 6.64 -4.08 13.74
N GLY A 221 6.98 -3.86 12.47
CA GLY A 221 6.85 -4.90 11.45
C GLY A 221 7.65 -6.16 11.77
N ASN A 222 8.81 -6.04 12.43
CA ASN A 222 9.59 -7.19 12.86
C ASN A 222 8.90 -7.99 13.98
N ILE A 223 8.21 -7.29 14.89
CA ILE A 223 7.42 -7.91 15.95
C ILE A 223 6.22 -8.64 15.36
N ILE A 224 5.51 -8.04 14.41
CA ILE A 224 4.38 -8.70 13.72
C ILE A 224 4.85 -9.98 13.02
N LEU A 225 5.99 -9.93 12.31
CA LEU A 225 6.56 -11.11 11.65
C LEU A 225 7.01 -12.19 12.65
N GLY A 226 7.67 -11.80 13.74
CA GLY A 226 8.06 -12.72 14.80
C GLY A 226 6.86 -13.38 15.48
N MET A 227 5.80 -12.60 15.74
CA MET A 227 4.56 -13.10 16.30
C MET A 227 3.82 -14.02 15.34
N ARG A 228 3.83 -13.75 14.03
CA ARG A 228 3.28 -14.69 13.02
C ARG A 228 3.90 -16.07 13.18
N GLU A 229 5.23 -16.14 13.15
CA GLU A 229 5.97 -17.42 13.25
C GLU A 229 5.77 -18.10 14.61
N PHE A 230 5.89 -17.34 15.70
CA PHE A 230 5.69 -17.85 17.06
C PHE A 230 4.26 -18.37 17.26
N PHE A 231 3.26 -17.59 16.86
CA PHE A 231 1.85 -17.95 17.03
C PHE A 231 1.48 -19.16 16.16
N CYS A 232 1.89 -19.21 14.89
CA CYS A 232 1.67 -20.39 14.05
C CYS A 232 2.25 -21.68 14.64
N THR A 233 3.42 -21.57 15.28
CA THR A 233 4.10 -22.72 15.88
C THR A 233 3.40 -23.20 17.15
N TYR A 234 2.88 -22.29 17.97
CA TYR A 234 2.39 -22.60 19.32
C TYR A 234 0.92 -22.25 19.58
N MET A 235 0.10 -21.97 18.55
CA MET A 235 -1.29 -21.48 18.73
C MET A 235 -2.17 -22.37 19.62
N ASN A 236 -1.90 -23.67 19.66
CA ASN A 236 -2.66 -24.65 20.45
C ASN A 236 -2.11 -24.84 21.87
N GLU A 237 -0.92 -24.31 22.18
CA GLU A 237 -0.20 -24.52 23.43
C GLU A 237 0.02 -23.22 24.22
N ILE A 238 0.01 -22.08 23.52
CA ILE A 238 0.21 -20.76 24.10
C ILE A 238 -0.92 -20.41 25.08
N LYS A 239 -0.54 -19.95 26.27
CA LYS A 239 -1.48 -19.35 27.23
C LYS A 239 -1.40 -17.83 27.13
N GLU A 240 -2.51 -17.20 26.75
CA GLU A 240 -2.56 -15.75 26.50
C GLU A 240 -2.16 -14.92 27.72
N GLU A 241 -2.65 -15.27 28.91
CA GLU A 241 -2.30 -14.58 30.17
C GLU A 241 -0.81 -14.69 30.48
N THR A 242 -0.22 -15.88 30.29
CA THR A 242 1.22 -16.10 30.45
C THR A 242 1.99 -15.27 29.44
N PHE A 243 1.56 -15.25 28.18
CA PHE A 243 2.18 -14.45 27.13
C PHE A 243 2.20 -12.97 27.52
N VAL A 244 1.05 -12.39 27.85
CA VAL A 244 0.94 -10.97 28.23
C VAL A 244 1.82 -10.66 29.45
N LYS A 245 1.77 -11.50 30.50
CA LYS A 245 2.58 -11.33 31.70
C LYS A 245 4.08 -11.34 31.42
N GLN A 246 4.54 -12.20 30.50
CA GLN A 246 5.96 -12.31 30.16
C GLN A 246 6.41 -11.19 29.24
N MET A 247 5.61 -10.85 28.23
CA MET A 247 5.94 -9.78 27.30
C MET A 247 5.98 -8.41 27.98
N LYS A 248 5.16 -8.16 29.02
CA LYS A 248 5.25 -6.94 29.84
C LYS A 248 6.60 -6.72 30.54
N LYS A 249 7.45 -7.74 30.66
CA LYS A 249 8.78 -7.65 31.29
C LYS A 249 9.89 -7.21 30.33
N THR A 250 9.58 -7.06 29.05
CA THR A 250 10.54 -6.66 28.00
C THR A 250 9.88 -5.66 27.07
N THR A 251 10.66 -4.89 26.33
CA THR A 251 10.12 -3.96 25.34
C THR A 251 10.17 -4.56 23.94
N PRO A 252 9.26 -4.15 23.03
CA PRO A 252 9.33 -4.53 21.62
C PRO A 252 10.71 -4.22 21.00
N SER A 253 11.27 -3.05 21.33
CA SER A 253 12.58 -2.63 20.82
C SER A 253 13.72 -3.58 21.25
N GLN A 254 13.71 -4.09 22.48
CA GLN A 254 14.69 -5.09 22.93
C GLN A 254 14.59 -6.38 22.11
N ILE A 255 13.38 -6.86 21.85
CA ILE A 255 13.15 -8.05 21.02
C ILE A 255 13.70 -7.84 19.60
N VAL A 256 13.46 -6.67 19.01
CA VAL A 256 13.98 -6.33 17.68
C VAL A 256 15.51 -6.27 17.67
N ILE A 257 16.12 -5.65 18.68
CA ILE A 257 17.59 -5.55 18.80
C ILE A 257 18.22 -6.94 18.96
N GLU A 258 17.69 -7.77 19.86
CA GLU A 258 18.17 -9.14 20.09
C GLU A 258 17.97 -10.01 18.84
N GLY A 259 16.81 -9.94 18.20
CA GLY A 259 16.51 -10.72 17.00
C GLY A 259 17.38 -10.34 15.81
N LYS A 260 17.76 -9.07 15.66
CA LYS A 260 18.68 -8.62 14.60
C LYS A 260 20.11 -9.17 14.74
N LYS A 261 20.47 -9.76 15.89
CA LYS A 261 21.78 -10.43 16.05
C LYS A 261 21.81 -11.80 15.35
N ASP A 262 20.65 -12.43 15.11
CA ASP A 262 20.54 -13.66 14.33
C ASP A 262 20.36 -13.31 12.85
N ASN A 263 21.46 -13.33 12.10
CA ASN A 263 21.50 -13.05 10.66
C ASN A 263 21.22 -14.30 9.78
N ILE A 264 21.00 -15.47 10.39
CA ILE A 264 20.81 -16.74 9.67
C ILE A 264 19.31 -16.97 9.44
N SER A 265 18.51 -16.73 10.48
CA SER A 265 17.07 -16.96 10.43
C SER A 265 16.36 -15.98 9.49
N LYS A 266 15.41 -16.49 8.69
CA LYS A 266 14.66 -15.70 7.71
C LYS A 266 13.19 -15.52 8.11
N ASN A 267 12.49 -14.65 7.40
CA ASN A 267 11.03 -14.48 7.47
C ASN A 267 10.46 -14.12 8.86
N GLY A 268 11.28 -13.59 9.76
CA GLY A 268 10.86 -13.23 11.12
C GLY A 268 11.13 -14.30 12.17
N LEU A 269 11.71 -15.44 11.78
CA LEU A 269 12.06 -16.51 12.70
C LEU A 269 13.06 -16.06 13.77
N ASN A 270 13.99 -15.17 13.44
CA ASN A 270 14.89 -14.55 14.41
C ASN A 270 14.13 -13.86 15.55
N PHE A 271 13.08 -13.08 15.24
CA PHE A 271 12.26 -12.41 16.25
C PHE A 271 11.38 -13.42 17.02
N ALA A 272 10.86 -14.45 16.34
CA ALA A 272 10.07 -15.51 16.95
C ALA A 272 10.85 -16.30 18.00
N LYS A 273 12.13 -16.60 17.75
CA LYS A 273 13.03 -17.22 18.73
C LYS A 273 13.16 -16.39 20.00
N ILE A 274 13.34 -15.08 19.87
CA ILE A 274 13.43 -14.18 21.03
C ILE A 274 12.09 -14.14 21.78
N ILE A 275 10.96 -14.03 21.08
CA ILE A 275 9.63 -14.09 21.70
C ILE A 275 9.44 -15.40 22.48
N TRP A 276 9.85 -16.54 21.92
CA TRP A 276 9.81 -17.84 22.60
C TRP A 276 10.71 -17.87 23.85
N ILE A 277 11.94 -17.35 23.78
CA ILE A 277 12.84 -17.23 24.94
C ILE A 277 12.17 -16.39 26.05
N LYS A 278 11.63 -15.23 25.71
CA LYS A 278 10.98 -14.32 26.67
C LYS A 278 9.72 -14.95 27.27
N TYR A 279 8.90 -15.64 26.47
CA TYR A 279 7.72 -16.37 26.96
C TYR A 279 8.10 -17.41 28.02
N ASN A 280 9.15 -18.20 27.75
CA ASN A 280 9.59 -19.27 28.64
C ASN A 280 10.41 -18.79 29.85
N SER A 281 10.76 -17.51 29.91
CA SER A 281 11.64 -16.98 30.96
C SER A 281 11.03 -17.14 32.35
N GLY A 282 11.74 -17.80 33.26
CA GLY A 282 11.30 -18.04 34.64
C GLY A 282 10.13 -19.02 34.81
N LEU A 283 9.64 -19.66 33.74
CA LEU A 283 8.62 -20.71 33.84
C LEU A 283 9.25 -22.04 34.28
N LYS A 284 8.78 -22.61 35.39
CA LYS A 284 9.18 -23.94 35.88
C LYS A 284 8.34 -25.08 35.29
N THR A 285 7.08 -24.78 34.93
CA THR A 285 6.11 -25.74 34.36
C THR A 285 5.41 -25.11 33.17
N ARG A 286 4.84 -25.92 32.26
CA ARG A 286 4.10 -25.46 31.07
C ARG A 286 4.95 -24.55 30.17
N ARG A 287 6.23 -24.89 30.04
CA ARG A 287 7.14 -24.29 29.06
C ARG A 287 6.73 -24.77 27.67
N LEU A 288 6.95 -23.95 26.67
CA LEU A 288 6.85 -24.37 25.27
C LEU A 288 8.16 -25.02 24.86
N ASP A 289 8.11 -26.26 24.37
CA ASP A 289 9.28 -26.90 23.78
C ASP A 289 9.72 -26.16 22.51
N TYR A 290 10.99 -26.30 22.12
CA TYR A 290 11.48 -25.65 20.92
C TYR A 290 11.01 -26.42 19.67
N LYS A 291 10.13 -25.81 18.86
CA LYS A 291 9.50 -26.43 17.68
C LYS A 291 9.73 -25.68 16.36
N PHE A 292 10.53 -24.62 16.37
CA PHE A 292 10.81 -23.87 15.14
C PHE A 292 11.64 -24.69 14.16
N LYS A 293 11.23 -24.69 12.89
CA LYS A 293 11.98 -25.27 11.78
C LYS A 293 12.86 -24.17 11.16
N GLY A 294 14.18 -24.36 11.18
CA GLY A 294 15.17 -23.47 10.60
C GLY A 294 15.36 -23.69 9.12
#